data_AF-A0A060XLA4-F1
#
_entry.id   AF-A0A060XLA4-F1
#
_cell.length_a   1.000
_cell.length_b   1.000
_cell.length_c   1.000
_cell.angle_alpha   90.00
_cell.angle_beta   90.00
_cell.angle_gamma   90.00
#
_symmetry.space_group_name_H-M   'P 1'
#
loop_
_entity.id
_entity.type
_entity.pdbx_description
1 polymer ?
#
loop_
_entity_poly.entity_id
_entity_poly.type
_entity_poly.pdbx_seq_one_letter_code
_entity_poly.pdbx_strand_id
1 'polypeptide(L)'
;MQCYRAAERGREREALVKVRMRTKTVSSTALGSAGIRYFYSVCFIRLFGPTGLQDEGDQDGFPEVQASPPPSPFLSAILAAFQPVAYDDEEDAWRVHVNQMLSDTDGSSAVYTFHVFSRLFKSMQRKFGAITHSSVRFLGERLQRMGNQFLSSLEVMTSRSQCPTVLLDAETLVSCGLLETLKFSVLELQEHLDTYNGKREAAEEWLENCRKTFGDKDCNQRPNTQAQELELCRRLYKLHFQLLLLFQAYCKLISRVDTIKREAEVTNMSEELAILESCLKQAESGVDGQEDVGVSDASQTSTETAIQSLIETLRARDFGSALTQVKTFRSLWPNDIFGNESDDAVQTLLHIYFRQQTLGQTGCLAVVGPSRDLSQANGRLMELNLQIREALSQACQAPQTTVVSTGL
;
A
#
# COMPACT_ATOMS: atom_id res chain seq x y z
N MET A 1 -17.88 2.24 -39.78
CA MET A 1 -16.90 3.27 -40.23
C MET A 1 -16.34 4.17 -39.12
N GLN A 2 -16.95 4.31 -37.93
CA GLN A 2 -16.39 5.13 -36.84
C GLN A 2 -15.27 4.44 -36.05
N CYS A 3 -15.19 3.10 -36.04
CA CYS A 3 -14.11 2.38 -35.35
C CYS A 3 -12.74 2.45 -36.08
N TYR A 4 -12.72 2.71 -37.39
CA TYR A 4 -11.45 2.76 -38.15
C TYR A 4 -10.70 4.10 -37.96
N ARG A 5 -11.42 5.22 -37.77
CA ARG A 5 -10.84 6.56 -37.52
C ARG A 5 -10.28 6.75 -36.09
N ALA A 6 -10.54 5.82 -35.18
CA ALA A 6 -9.93 5.81 -33.84
C ALA A 6 -8.57 5.09 -33.84
N ALA A 7 -8.43 4.05 -34.66
CA ALA A 7 -7.19 3.28 -34.81
C ALA A 7 -6.08 4.04 -35.57
N GLU A 8 -6.43 4.95 -36.49
CA GLU A 8 -5.44 5.80 -37.18
C GLU A 8 -4.89 6.93 -36.28
N ARG A 9 -5.74 7.53 -35.42
CA ARG A 9 -5.30 8.57 -34.47
C ARG A 9 -4.42 8.03 -33.33
N GLY A 10 -4.48 6.73 -33.04
CA GLY A 10 -3.56 6.06 -32.11
C GLY A 10 -2.15 5.88 -32.69
N ARG A 11 -2.05 5.53 -33.98
CA ARG A 11 -0.76 5.28 -34.64
C ARG A 11 0.05 6.55 -34.94
N GLU A 12 -0.60 7.69 -35.19
CA GLU A 12 0.09 8.98 -35.36
C GLU A 12 0.70 9.51 -34.05
N ARG A 13 0.11 9.19 -32.89
CA ARG A 13 0.65 9.59 -31.57
C ARG A 13 1.87 8.77 -31.16
N GLU A 14 1.91 7.48 -31.49
CA GLU A 14 3.09 6.63 -31.28
C GLU A 14 4.29 7.05 -32.15
N ALA A 15 4.03 7.53 -33.38
CA ALA A 15 5.08 8.03 -34.27
C ALA A 15 5.71 9.35 -33.77
N LEU A 16 4.92 10.23 -33.14
CA LEU A 16 5.41 11.50 -32.60
C LEU A 16 6.30 11.33 -31.35
N VAL A 17 6.04 10.31 -30.53
CA VAL A 17 6.83 10.00 -29.32
C VAL A 17 8.18 9.36 -29.69
N LYS A 18 8.22 8.54 -30.74
CA LYS A 18 9.46 7.89 -31.22
C LYS A 18 10.47 8.86 -31.84
N VAL A 19 10.06 10.06 -32.26
CA VAL A 19 10.96 11.05 -32.88
C VAL A 19 11.68 11.94 -31.85
N ARG A 20 11.27 11.95 -30.57
CA ARG A 20 11.88 12.81 -29.54
C ARG A 20 13.10 12.19 -28.82
N MET A 21 13.39 10.90 -28.99
CA MET A 21 14.49 10.22 -28.28
C MET A 21 15.60 9.73 -29.22
N ARG A 22 16.27 10.65 -29.91
CA ARG A 22 17.61 10.38 -30.47
C ARG A 22 18.68 11.14 -29.69
N THR A 23 19.54 10.34 -29.06
CA THR A 23 20.96 10.58 -28.73
C THR A 23 21.31 11.67 -27.71
N LYS A 24 21.86 11.24 -26.58
CA LYS A 24 23.32 11.29 -26.35
C LYS A 24 23.74 10.24 -25.31
N THR A 25 24.45 9.22 -25.79
CA THR A 25 25.29 8.32 -25.01
C THR A 25 26.38 9.15 -24.32
N VAL A 26 26.48 9.07 -23.00
CA VAL A 26 27.66 9.53 -22.25
C VAL A 26 28.29 8.30 -21.62
N SER A 27 29.59 8.13 -21.89
CA SER A 27 30.40 6.98 -21.55
C SER A 27 30.45 6.70 -20.05
N SER A 28 30.27 5.41 -19.73
CA SER A 28 30.52 4.80 -18.43
C SER A 28 32.02 4.79 -18.12
N THR A 29 32.50 5.68 -17.25
CA THR A 29 33.76 5.48 -16.48
C THR A 29 33.95 6.46 -15.29
N ALA A 30 32.96 7.23 -14.86
CA ALA A 30 33.16 8.21 -13.77
C ALA A 30 31.94 8.37 -12.84
N LEU A 31 31.47 7.29 -12.20
CA LEU A 31 30.30 7.34 -11.31
C LEU A 31 30.46 6.60 -9.97
N GLY A 32 31.68 6.21 -9.59
CA GLY A 32 31.91 5.47 -8.33
C GLY A 32 31.88 6.30 -7.04
N SER A 33 31.94 7.64 -7.08
CA SER A 33 32.11 8.46 -5.86
C SER A 33 31.24 9.72 -5.78
N ALA A 34 30.44 10.00 -6.81
CA ALA A 34 29.60 11.19 -6.88
C ALA A 34 28.14 10.95 -6.44
N GLY A 35 27.61 9.73 -6.63
CA GLY A 35 26.25 9.37 -6.24
C GLY A 35 26.01 9.41 -4.72
N ILE A 36 26.99 8.95 -3.94
CA ILE A 36 26.90 8.91 -2.48
C ILE A 36 26.81 10.33 -1.88
N ARG A 37 27.58 11.30 -2.41
CA ARG A 37 27.55 12.70 -1.92
C ARG A 37 26.24 13.44 -2.26
N TYR A 38 25.60 13.12 -3.38
CA TYR A 38 24.31 13.70 -3.74
C TYR A 38 23.16 13.16 -2.87
N PHE A 39 23.22 11.87 -2.50
CA PHE A 39 22.25 11.23 -1.61
C PHE A 39 22.21 11.92 -0.22
N TYR A 40 23.37 12.25 0.34
CA TYR A 40 23.46 12.95 1.64
C TYR A 40 22.99 14.41 1.59
N SER A 41 23.21 15.13 0.50
CA SER A 41 22.84 16.55 0.41
C SER A 41 21.33 16.78 0.35
N VAL A 42 20.56 15.83 -0.22
CA VAL A 42 19.11 15.97 -0.40
C VAL A 42 18.33 15.46 0.82
N CYS A 43 18.80 14.40 1.48
CA CYS A 43 18.19 13.90 2.74
C CYS A 43 18.46 14.83 3.94
N PHE A 44 19.65 15.42 4.04
CA PHE A 44 19.99 16.28 5.18
C PHE A 44 19.18 17.59 5.20
N ILE A 45 18.92 18.20 4.03
CA ILE A 45 18.12 19.43 3.93
C ILE A 45 16.64 19.19 4.26
N ARG A 46 16.10 17.99 4.00
CA ARG A 46 14.69 17.66 4.29
C ARG A 46 14.42 17.25 5.73
N LEU A 47 15.41 16.71 6.44
CA LEU A 47 15.24 16.25 7.82
C LEU A 47 15.56 17.33 8.88
N PHE A 48 16.37 18.35 8.56
CA PHE A 48 16.86 19.32 9.56
C PHE A 48 16.84 20.79 9.11
N GLY A 49 16.12 21.15 8.05
CA GLY A 49 15.97 22.56 7.64
C GLY A 49 15.05 23.35 8.60
N PRO A 50 15.49 24.47 9.19
CA PRO A 50 14.63 25.26 10.08
C PRO A 50 13.47 25.89 9.29
N THR A 51 12.24 25.63 9.75
CA THR A 51 11.05 26.38 9.36
C THR A 51 11.17 27.83 9.84
N GLY A 52 11.21 28.78 8.89
CA GLY A 52 11.02 30.20 9.16
C GLY A 52 11.89 31.11 8.30
N LEU A 53 11.29 31.82 7.36
CA LEU A 53 11.91 32.89 6.57
C LEU A 53 11.16 34.20 6.83
N GLN A 54 11.74 35.08 7.65
CA GLN A 54 11.74 36.57 7.60
C GLN A 54 12.28 37.11 8.95
N ASP A 55 13.12 38.14 9.08
CA ASP A 55 14.11 38.87 8.28
C ASP A 55 14.84 39.81 9.28
N GLU A 56 16.07 40.20 8.95
CA GLU A 56 16.94 41.26 9.51
C GLU A 56 17.43 41.25 10.98
N GLY A 57 18.76 41.43 11.11
CA GLY A 57 19.32 42.28 12.17
C GLY A 57 20.35 41.65 13.11
N ASP A 58 21.62 42.03 12.89
CA ASP A 58 22.73 42.14 13.84
C ASP A 58 23.59 40.92 14.23
N GLN A 59 24.89 41.21 14.18
CA GLN A 59 26.03 40.39 14.52
C GLN A 59 25.99 39.99 16.00
N ASP A 60 26.00 38.68 16.27
CA ASP A 60 26.70 38.13 17.43
C ASP A 60 27.11 36.69 17.14
N GLY A 61 28.34 36.34 17.53
CA GLY A 61 29.01 35.10 17.15
C GLY A 61 28.25 33.86 17.60
N PHE A 62 27.80 33.05 16.64
CA PHE A 62 27.28 31.71 16.91
C PHE A 62 28.45 30.78 17.26
N PRO A 63 28.34 29.94 18.32
CA PRO A 63 29.29 28.85 18.53
C PRO A 63 29.25 27.95 17.29
N GLU A 64 30.42 27.52 16.80
CA GLU A 64 30.49 26.44 15.81
C GLU A 64 29.66 25.27 16.33
N VAL A 65 28.47 25.07 15.74
CA VAL A 65 27.69 23.86 15.94
C VAL A 65 28.59 22.74 15.45
N GLN A 66 29.18 22.00 16.40
CA GLN A 66 29.87 20.76 16.11
C GLN A 66 28.86 19.86 15.39
N ALA A 67 28.96 19.81 14.07
CA ALA A 67 28.19 18.88 13.27
C ALA A 67 28.51 17.49 13.79
N SER A 68 27.48 16.77 14.23
CA SER A 68 27.60 15.38 14.64
C SER A 68 28.33 14.60 13.55
N PRO A 69 29.19 13.62 13.88
CA PRO A 69 29.83 12.80 12.87
C PRO A 69 28.77 12.18 11.95
N PRO A 70 29.04 12.05 10.64
CA PRO A 70 28.08 11.48 9.72
C PRO A 70 27.70 10.05 10.16
N PRO A 71 26.44 9.63 9.95
CA PRO A 71 25.98 8.31 10.33
C PRO A 71 26.82 7.22 9.65
N SER A 72 26.96 6.06 10.31
CA SER A 72 27.68 4.94 9.72
C SER A 72 27.04 4.51 8.39
N PRO A 73 27.78 3.84 7.48
CA PRO A 73 27.22 3.31 6.24
C PRO A 73 26.03 2.37 6.49
N PHE A 74 26.09 1.61 7.59
CA PHE A 74 25.01 0.74 8.04
C PHE A 74 23.77 1.53 8.46
N LEU A 75 23.93 2.51 9.34
CA LEU A 75 22.82 3.35 9.78
C LEU A 75 22.24 4.16 8.62
N SER A 76 23.07 4.62 7.69
CA SER A 76 22.64 5.31 6.46
C SER A 76 21.79 4.41 5.57
N ALA A 77 22.19 3.14 5.37
CA ALA A 77 21.45 2.18 4.55
C ALA A 77 20.10 1.80 5.18
N ILE A 78 20.04 1.75 6.51
CA ILE A 78 18.78 1.58 7.25
C ILE A 78 17.92 2.82 7.11
N LEU A 79 18.42 4.02 7.42
CA LEU A 79 17.65 5.25 7.29
C LEU A 79 17.10 5.46 5.87
N ALA A 80 17.87 5.11 4.84
CA ALA A 80 17.45 5.20 3.44
C ALA A 80 16.36 4.20 3.05
N ALA A 81 16.04 3.22 3.91
CA ALA A 81 15.04 2.18 3.70
C ALA A 81 13.73 2.41 4.45
N PHE A 82 13.69 3.41 5.34
CA PHE A 82 12.50 3.78 6.10
C PHE A 82 12.03 5.16 5.60
N GLN A 83 10.79 5.23 5.12
CA GLN A 83 10.23 6.48 4.64
C GLN A 83 9.93 7.38 5.85
N PRO A 84 10.50 8.60 5.96
CA PRO A 84 10.41 9.40 7.18
C PRO A 84 9.05 10.05 7.48
N VAL A 85 7.97 9.71 6.76
CA VAL A 85 6.74 10.50 6.81
C VAL A 85 5.55 9.63 7.19
N ALA A 86 5.18 9.72 8.48
CA ALA A 86 3.85 9.37 8.94
C ALA A 86 2.87 10.40 8.37
N TYR A 87 2.20 10.06 7.28
CA TYR A 87 1.01 10.79 6.85
C TYR A 87 -0.16 10.31 7.70
N ASP A 88 -0.96 11.24 8.23
CA ASP A 88 -2.18 10.89 8.96
C ASP A 88 -3.27 10.29 8.04
N ASP A 89 -3.19 10.58 6.73
CA ASP A 89 -4.09 10.03 5.71
C ASP A 89 -3.33 9.25 4.62
N GLU A 90 -3.77 8.00 4.39
CA GLU A 90 -3.15 7.08 3.43
C GLU A 90 -3.43 7.46 1.97
N GLU A 91 -4.53 8.16 1.68
CA GLU A 91 -4.83 8.67 0.33
C GLU A 91 -3.91 9.86 -0.01
N ASP A 92 -3.65 10.75 0.96
CA ASP A 92 -2.65 11.81 0.85
C ASP A 92 -1.23 11.27 0.67
N ALA A 93 -0.84 10.26 1.46
CA ALA A 93 0.45 9.58 1.35
C ALA A 93 0.67 9.04 -0.07
N TRP A 94 -0.33 8.36 -0.61
CA TRP A 94 -0.29 7.82 -1.97
C TRP A 94 -0.18 8.93 -3.02
N ARG A 95 -0.93 10.03 -2.89
CA ARG A 95 -0.85 11.16 -3.84
C ARG A 95 0.53 11.80 -3.86
N VAL A 96 1.15 11.98 -2.69
CA VAL A 96 2.52 12.50 -2.62
C VAL A 96 3.50 11.52 -3.25
N HIS A 97 3.35 10.22 -2.94
CA HIS A 97 4.17 9.16 -3.54
C HIS A 97 4.09 9.14 -5.07
N VAL A 98 2.89 9.27 -5.66
CA VAL A 98 2.72 9.34 -7.13
C VAL A 98 3.51 10.51 -7.71
N ASN A 99 3.44 11.70 -7.10
CA ASN A 99 4.19 12.86 -7.58
C ASN A 99 5.71 12.67 -7.48
N GLN A 100 6.18 12.02 -6.40
CA GLN A 100 7.59 11.68 -6.22
C GLN A 100 8.05 10.65 -7.27
N MET A 101 7.25 9.61 -7.48
CA MET A 101 7.49 8.56 -8.49
C MET A 101 7.67 9.10 -9.90
N LEU A 102 6.91 10.12 -10.29
CA LEU A 102 7.03 10.73 -11.62
C LEU A 102 8.33 11.49 -11.82
N SER A 103 8.93 11.98 -10.72
CA SER A 103 10.21 12.68 -10.73
C SER A 103 11.39 11.76 -10.39
N ASP A 104 11.13 10.50 -10.06
CA ASP A 104 12.15 9.55 -9.61
C ASP A 104 13.08 9.14 -10.74
N THR A 105 14.39 9.30 -10.55
CA THR A 105 15.43 8.92 -11.52
C THR A 105 16.37 7.86 -11.02
N ASP A 106 16.39 7.58 -9.71
CA ASP A 106 17.35 6.69 -9.06
C ASP A 106 16.69 5.54 -8.29
N GLY A 107 15.36 5.46 -8.31
CA GLY A 107 14.58 4.42 -7.64
C GLY A 107 14.37 4.66 -6.15
N SER A 108 14.85 5.79 -5.62
CA SER A 108 14.74 6.14 -4.19
C SER A 108 13.29 6.27 -3.72
N SER A 109 12.37 6.67 -4.60
CA SER A 109 10.94 6.68 -4.28
C SER A 109 10.31 5.32 -4.62
N ALA A 110 10.71 4.71 -5.74
CA ALA A 110 10.12 3.49 -6.26
C ALA A 110 10.14 2.30 -5.31
N VAL A 111 11.20 2.15 -4.51
CA VAL A 111 11.31 1.10 -3.49
C VAL A 111 10.19 1.13 -2.45
N TYR A 112 9.55 2.28 -2.21
CA TYR A 112 8.47 2.45 -1.24
C TYR A 112 7.08 2.16 -1.78
N THR A 113 6.92 2.00 -3.09
CA THR A 113 5.62 1.88 -3.77
C THR A 113 4.72 0.79 -3.17
N PHE A 114 5.30 -0.40 -2.92
CA PHE A 114 4.55 -1.53 -2.38
C PHE A 114 4.07 -1.28 -0.95
N HIS A 115 4.89 -0.61 -0.14
CA HIS A 115 4.55 -0.28 1.23
C HIS A 115 3.41 0.75 1.28
N VAL A 116 3.57 1.89 0.58
CA VAL A 116 2.56 2.96 0.54
C VAL A 116 1.24 2.43 -0.01
N PHE A 117 1.26 1.66 -1.10
CA PHE A 117 0.04 1.07 -1.65
C PHE A 117 -0.60 0.05 -0.71
N SER A 118 0.18 -0.78 0.00
CA SER A 118 -0.34 -1.77 0.94
C SER A 118 -1.13 -1.10 2.07
N ARG A 119 -0.61 0.00 2.64
CA ARG A 119 -1.33 0.79 3.66
C ARG A 119 -2.62 1.40 3.11
N LEU A 120 -2.55 2.04 1.95
CA LEU A 120 -3.72 2.57 1.25
C LEU A 120 -4.77 1.48 1.02
N PHE A 121 -4.38 0.33 0.47
CA PHE A 121 -5.29 -0.76 0.15
C PHE A 121 -5.98 -1.32 1.40
N LYS A 122 -5.25 -1.47 2.51
CA LYS A 122 -5.83 -1.84 3.83
C LYS A 122 -6.87 -0.81 4.31
N SER A 123 -6.60 0.49 4.14
CA SER A 123 -7.56 1.56 4.44
C SER A 123 -8.80 1.46 3.56
N MET A 124 -8.62 1.25 2.25
CA MET A 124 -9.71 1.06 1.30
C MET A 124 -10.57 -0.16 1.63
N GLN A 125 -9.97 -1.30 1.99
CA GLN A 125 -10.67 -2.52 2.41
C GLN A 125 -11.59 -2.27 3.62
N ARG A 126 -11.13 -1.49 4.61
CA ARG A 126 -11.95 -1.11 5.77
C ARG A 126 -13.16 -0.26 5.37
N LYS A 127 -12.94 0.81 4.60
CA LYS A 127 -14.02 1.69 4.09
C LYS A 127 -15.01 0.90 3.23
N PHE A 128 -14.50 0.06 2.33
CA PHE A 128 -15.27 -0.83 1.47
C PHE A 128 -16.15 -1.80 2.27
N GLY A 129 -15.60 -2.41 3.32
CA GLY A 129 -16.33 -3.28 4.22
C GLY A 129 -17.49 -2.56 4.91
N ALA A 130 -17.24 -1.38 5.47
CA ALA A 130 -18.26 -0.57 6.14
C ALA A 130 -19.42 -0.20 5.21
N ILE A 131 -19.13 0.26 4.00
CA ILE A 131 -20.15 0.61 2.99
C ILE A 131 -20.94 -0.63 2.57
N THR A 132 -20.26 -1.75 2.33
CA THR A 132 -20.90 -3.00 1.88
C THR A 132 -21.83 -3.56 2.95
N HIS A 133 -21.37 -3.66 4.20
CA HIS A 133 -22.22 -4.12 5.30
C HIS A 133 -23.44 -3.21 5.51
N SER A 134 -23.24 -1.90 5.49
CA SER A 134 -24.33 -0.94 5.68
C SER A 134 -25.33 -0.99 4.53
N SER A 135 -24.85 -1.18 3.29
CA SER A 135 -25.69 -1.31 2.10
C SER A 135 -26.50 -2.60 2.12
N VAL A 136 -25.87 -3.74 2.44
CA VAL A 136 -26.55 -5.04 2.52
C VAL A 136 -27.57 -5.05 3.66
N ARG A 137 -27.26 -4.41 4.79
CA ARG A 137 -28.21 -4.19 5.88
C ARG A 137 -29.43 -3.41 5.44
N PHE A 138 -29.33 -2.52 4.45
CA PHE A 138 -30.49 -1.77 3.94
C PHE A 138 -31.42 -2.61 3.06
N LEU A 139 -30.92 -3.66 2.39
CA LEU A 139 -31.69 -4.48 1.46
C LEU A 139 -32.82 -5.26 2.15
N GLY A 140 -34.00 -5.31 1.52
CA GLY A 140 -35.12 -6.18 1.90
C GLY A 140 -34.94 -7.63 1.45
N GLU A 141 -35.86 -8.51 1.89
CA GLU A 141 -35.82 -9.97 1.67
C GLU A 141 -35.60 -10.39 0.21
N ARG A 142 -36.19 -9.64 -0.74
CA ARG A 142 -36.12 -9.92 -2.18
C ARG A 142 -34.70 -9.87 -2.74
N LEU A 143 -33.84 -9.02 -2.17
CA LEU A 143 -32.47 -8.81 -2.61
C LEU A 143 -31.43 -9.41 -1.66
N GLN A 144 -31.86 -10.13 -0.62
CA GLN A 144 -30.95 -10.76 0.36
C GLN A 144 -29.94 -11.71 -0.28
N ARG A 145 -30.35 -12.48 -1.30
CA ARG A 145 -29.44 -13.38 -2.02
C ARG A 145 -28.29 -12.62 -2.69
N MET A 146 -28.59 -11.47 -3.29
CA MET A 146 -27.59 -10.58 -3.88
C MET A 146 -26.73 -9.93 -2.79
N GLY A 147 -27.34 -9.53 -1.68
CA GLY A 147 -26.64 -9.06 -0.49
C GLY A 147 -25.58 -10.05 0.00
N ASN A 148 -25.93 -11.34 0.08
CA ASN A 148 -24.99 -12.39 0.46
C ASN A 148 -23.84 -12.55 -0.54
N GLN A 149 -24.09 -12.39 -1.85
CA GLN A 149 -23.02 -12.41 -2.86
C GLN A 149 -22.03 -11.24 -2.68
N PHE A 150 -22.53 -10.05 -2.34
CA PHE A 150 -21.67 -8.92 -1.97
C PHE A 150 -20.83 -9.22 -0.73
N LEU A 151 -21.43 -9.81 0.31
CA LEU A 151 -20.70 -10.22 1.52
C LEU A 151 -19.64 -11.29 1.23
N SER A 152 -19.94 -12.28 0.38
CA SER A 152 -18.93 -13.26 -0.06
C SER A 152 -17.79 -12.60 -0.85
N SER A 153 -18.11 -11.60 -1.69
CA SER A 153 -17.08 -10.85 -2.42
C SER A 153 -16.21 -10.03 -1.46
N LEU A 154 -16.82 -9.41 -0.44
CA LEU A 154 -16.12 -8.69 0.60
C LEU A 154 -15.19 -9.62 1.39
N GLU A 155 -15.66 -10.80 1.78
CA GLU A 155 -14.87 -11.79 2.51
C GLU A 155 -13.61 -12.18 1.75
N VAL A 156 -13.73 -12.49 0.44
CA VAL A 156 -12.56 -12.80 -0.39
C VAL A 156 -11.62 -11.58 -0.48
N MET A 157 -12.18 -10.38 -0.59
CA MET A 157 -11.45 -9.12 -0.66
C MET A 157 -10.78 -8.69 0.64
N THR A 158 -11.15 -9.22 1.82
CA THR A 158 -10.50 -8.86 3.09
C THR A 158 -9.62 -9.97 3.64
N SER A 159 -9.98 -11.23 3.40
CA SER A 159 -9.25 -12.37 3.95
C SER A 159 -8.20 -12.97 3.01
N ARG A 160 -8.41 -12.91 1.68
CA ARG A 160 -7.59 -13.64 0.69
C ARG A 160 -6.78 -12.76 -0.26
N SER A 161 -6.87 -11.43 -0.14
CA SER A 161 -6.19 -10.46 -1.02
C SER A 161 -5.21 -9.58 -0.26
N GLN A 162 -4.57 -10.12 0.78
CA GLN A 162 -3.55 -9.39 1.52
C GLN A 162 -2.32 -9.11 0.65
N CYS A 163 -1.89 -7.85 0.62
CA CYS A 163 -0.70 -7.42 -0.11
C CYS A 163 0.56 -8.09 0.46
N PRO A 164 1.41 -8.75 -0.37
CA PRO A 164 2.70 -9.21 0.08
C PRO A 164 3.63 -8.02 0.40
N THR A 165 4.52 -8.22 1.36
CA THR A 165 5.64 -7.33 1.63
C THR A 165 6.72 -7.55 0.59
N VAL A 166 7.10 -6.47 -0.09
CA VAL A 166 8.16 -6.49 -1.09
C VAL A 166 9.33 -5.67 -0.56
N LEU A 167 10.50 -6.30 -0.47
CA LEU A 167 11.75 -5.70 -0.02
C LEU A 167 12.75 -5.72 -1.18
N LEU A 168 13.13 -4.53 -1.63
CA LEU A 168 14.07 -4.31 -2.72
C LEU A 168 14.90 -3.06 -2.43
N ASP A 169 16.16 -3.05 -2.84
CA ASP A 169 16.99 -1.84 -2.87
C ASP A 169 16.82 -1.10 -4.20
N ALA A 170 17.11 0.20 -4.17
CA ALA A 170 16.91 1.09 -5.32
C ALA A 170 17.86 0.76 -6.48
N GLU A 171 19.07 0.29 -6.16
CA GLU A 171 20.05 -0.08 -7.17
C GLU A 171 19.60 -1.31 -7.96
N THR A 172 19.13 -2.36 -7.29
CA THR A 172 18.51 -3.55 -7.91
C THR A 172 17.30 -3.19 -8.76
N LEU A 173 16.44 -2.30 -8.26
CA LEU A 173 15.26 -1.82 -8.98
C LEU A 173 15.64 -1.18 -10.31
N VAL A 174 16.65 -0.31 -10.30
CA VAL A 174 17.13 0.41 -11.48
C VAL A 174 17.92 -0.51 -12.41
N SER A 175 18.80 -1.37 -11.89
CA SER A 175 19.63 -2.28 -12.69
C SER A 175 18.79 -3.29 -13.47
N CYS A 176 17.70 -3.79 -12.87
CA CYS A 176 16.74 -4.67 -13.54
C CYS A 176 15.75 -3.91 -14.46
N GLY A 177 15.91 -2.60 -14.65
CA GLY A 177 15.05 -1.80 -15.54
C GLY A 177 13.59 -1.69 -15.08
N LEU A 178 13.32 -1.88 -13.78
CA LEU A 178 11.96 -1.92 -13.25
C LEU A 178 11.37 -0.52 -13.03
N LEU A 179 12.19 0.53 -12.92
CA LEU A 179 11.75 1.88 -12.55
C LEU A 179 10.67 2.44 -13.46
N GLU A 180 10.92 2.49 -14.78
CA GLU A 180 9.95 3.02 -15.75
C GLU A 180 8.66 2.17 -15.77
N THR A 181 8.85 0.85 -15.69
CA THR A 181 7.78 -0.13 -15.58
C THR A 181 6.89 0.12 -14.34
N LEU A 182 7.49 0.51 -13.21
CA LEU A 182 6.77 0.89 -11.98
C LEU A 182 6.01 2.19 -12.14
N LYS A 183 6.60 3.22 -12.78
CA LYS A 183 5.92 4.51 -13.01
C LYS A 183 4.60 4.32 -13.77
N PHE A 184 4.58 3.53 -14.84
CA PHE A 184 3.35 3.23 -15.57
C PHE A 184 2.33 2.47 -14.70
N SER A 185 2.80 1.55 -13.85
CA SER A 185 1.93 0.76 -12.97
C SER A 185 1.31 1.63 -11.86
N VAL A 186 2.08 2.57 -11.32
CA VAL A 186 1.59 3.56 -10.33
C VAL A 186 0.51 4.45 -10.94
N LEU A 187 0.67 4.87 -12.19
CA LEU A 187 -0.36 5.64 -12.91
C LEU A 187 -1.64 4.81 -13.16
N GLU A 188 -1.52 3.52 -13.55
CA GLU A 188 -2.67 2.61 -13.69
C GLU A 188 -3.41 2.45 -12.36
N LEU A 189 -2.68 2.27 -11.26
CA LEU A 189 -3.25 2.18 -9.91
C LEU A 189 -3.95 3.48 -9.50
N GLN A 190 -3.34 4.64 -9.78
CA GLN A 190 -3.93 5.94 -9.50
C GLN A 190 -5.25 6.14 -10.26
N GLU A 191 -5.31 5.79 -11.56
CA GLU A 191 -6.54 5.90 -12.35
C GLU A 191 -7.67 5.03 -11.78
N HIS A 192 -7.34 3.81 -11.36
CA HIS A 192 -8.30 2.92 -10.71
C HIS A 192 -8.76 3.44 -9.35
N LEU A 193 -7.87 4.07 -8.57
CA LEU A 193 -8.17 4.67 -7.28
C LEU A 193 -9.12 5.87 -7.44
N ASP A 194 -8.85 6.76 -8.39
CA ASP A 194 -9.71 7.93 -8.66
C ASP A 194 -11.12 7.50 -9.06
N THR A 195 -11.21 6.51 -9.94
CA THR A 195 -12.50 5.93 -10.34
C THR A 195 -13.20 5.27 -9.14
N TYR A 196 -12.47 4.55 -8.29
CA TYR A 196 -13.01 3.91 -7.09
C TYR A 196 -13.59 4.96 -6.12
N ASN A 197 -12.86 6.03 -5.86
CA ASN A 197 -13.30 7.10 -4.96
C ASN A 197 -14.61 7.74 -5.45
N GLY A 198 -14.74 8.04 -6.75
CA GLY A 198 -16.00 8.52 -7.30
C GLY A 198 -17.16 7.52 -7.18
N LYS A 199 -16.90 6.19 -7.25
CA LYS A 199 -17.94 5.18 -6.99
C LYS A 199 -18.27 5.06 -5.51
N ARG A 200 -17.28 5.22 -4.64
CA ARG A 200 -17.42 5.16 -3.17
C ARG A 200 -18.34 6.27 -2.70
N GLU A 201 -18.02 7.51 -3.05
CA GLU A 201 -18.82 8.69 -2.72
C GLU A 201 -20.27 8.55 -3.23
N ALA A 202 -20.44 8.10 -4.48
CA ALA A 202 -21.77 7.86 -5.03
C ALA A 202 -22.56 6.80 -4.25
N ALA A 203 -21.92 5.73 -3.77
CA ALA A 203 -22.59 4.70 -2.97
C ALA A 203 -22.93 5.21 -1.56
N GLU A 204 -22.02 5.94 -0.92
CA GLU A 204 -22.20 6.56 0.40
C GLU A 204 -23.33 7.59 0.39
N GLU A 205 -23.34 8.49 -0.59
CA GLU A 205 -24.37 9.51 -0.75
C GLU A 205 -25.76 8.87 -0.93
N TRP A 206 -25.85 7.83 -1.76
CA TRP A 206 -27.12 7.12 -1.98
C TRP A 206 -27.61 6.44 -0.70
N LEU A 207 -26.70 5.78 0.02
CA LEU A 207 -27.01 5.11 1.28
C LEU A 207 -27.44 6.10 2.37
N GLU A 208 -26.78 7.26 2.45
CA GLU A 208 -27.17 8.32 3.38
C GLU A 208 -28.54 8.91 3.05
N ASN A 209 -28.83 9.13 1.77
CA ASN A 209 -30.16 9.56 1.33
C ASN A 209 -31.25 8.54 1.68
N CYS A 210 -30.94 7.25 1.55
CA CYS A 210 -31.81 6.16 1.97
C CYS A 210 -32.08 6.22 3.49
N ARG A 211 -31.04 6.38 4.33
CA ARG A 211 -31.19 6.53 5.79
C ARG A 211 -32.04 7.75 6.18
N LYS A 212 -31.80 8.91 5.57
CA LYS A 212 -32.57 10.15 5.84
C LYS A 212 -34.04 10.01 5.48
N THR A 213 -34.36 9.28 4.42
CA THR A 213 -35.74 9.18 3.89
C THR A 213 -36.58 8.15 4.64
N PHE A 214 -35.97 7.08 5.14
CA PHE A 214 -36.70 5.93 5.72
C PHE A 214 -36.36 5.64 7.19
N GLY A 215 -35.38 6.35 7.77
CA GLY A 215 -34.88 6.10 9.13
C GLY A 215 -33.84 4.96 9.17
N ASP A 216 -33.07 4.89 10.25
CA ASP A 216 -32.33 3.68 10.58
C ASP A 216 -33.34 2.59 10.98
N LYS A 217 -33.05 1.31 10.70
CA LYS A 217 -34.02 0.20 10.67
C LYS A 217 -34.80 -0.08 11.98
N ASP A 218 -34.65 0.72 13.02
CA ASP A 218 -35.38 0.63 14.29
C ASP A 218 -36.81 1.25 14.23
N CYS A 219 -37.18 1.90 13.13
CA CYS A 219 -38.51 2.48 12.95
C CYS A 219 -39.33 1.71 11.89
N ASN A 220 -40.27 0.88 12.37
CA ASN A 220 -41.23 0.05 11.60
C ASN A 220 -42.20 0.79 10.64
N GLN A 221 -41.87 1.97 10.10
CA GLN A 221 -42.89 2.86 9.54
C GLN A 221 -42.93 2.97 8.00
N ARG A 222 -41.90 2.59 7.23
CA ARG A 222 -42.02 2.54 5.75
C ARG A 222 -41.16 1.44 5.09
N PRO A 223 -41.74 0.58 4.22
CA PRO A 223 -40.94 -0.31 3.39
C PRO A 223 -40.14 0.48 2.36
N ASN A 224 -38.85 0.16 2.22
CA ASN A 224 -37.99 0.70 1.16
C ASN A 224 -38.59 0.44 -0.22
N THR A 225 -38.48 1.38 -1.15
CA THR A 225 -38.98 1.16 -2.51
C THR A 225 -38.02 0.26 -3.29
N GLN A 226 -38.53 -0.77 -3.97
CA GLN A 226 -37.73 -1.72 -4.78
C GLN A 226 -36.74 -1.02 -5.74
N ALA A 227 -37.14 0.11 -6.33
CA ALA A 227 -36.27 0.89 -7.22
C ALA A 227 -35.02 1.44 -6.51
N GLN A 228 -35.14 1.82 -5.24
CA GLN A 228 -34.03 2.39 -4.47
C GLN A 228 -33.04 1.33 -4.01
N GLU A 229 -33.54 0.17 -3.58
CA GLU A 229 -32.71 -0.97 -3.23
C GLU A 229 -31.92 -1.46 -4.46
N LEU A 230 -32.56 -1.52 -5.63
CA LEU A 230 -31.90 -1.88 -6.89
C LEU A 230 -30.84 -0.85 -7.30
N GLU A 231 -31.10 0.45 -7.12
CA GLU A 231 -30.11 1.48 -7.40
C GLU A 231 -28.92 1.41 -6.44
N LEU A 232 -29.16 1.09 -5.16
CA LEU A 232 -28.09 0.82 -4.20
C LEU A 232 -27.26 -0.39 -4.64
N CYS A 233 -27.89 -1.49 -5.05
CA CYS A 233 -27.19 -2.66 -5.59
C CYS A 233 -26.36 -2.32 -6.85
N ARG A 234 -26.86 -1.46 -7.75
CA ARG A 234 -26.11 -1.01 -8.94
C ARG A 234 -24.86 -0.23 -8.55
N ARG A 235 -24.97 0.70 -7.60
CA ARG A 235 -23.84 1.50 -7.10
C ARG A 235 -22.83 0.61 -6.38
N LEU A 236 -23.31 -0.32 -5.55
CA LEU A 236 -22.47 -1.28 -4.84
C LEU A 236 -21.74 -2.23 -5.79
N TYR A 237 -22.40 -2.71 -6.84
CA TYR A 237 -21.76 -3.51 -7.91
C TYR A 237 -20.64 -2.73 -8.60
N LYS A 238 -20.87 -1.47 -8.98
CA LYS A 238 -19.83 -0.62 -9.61
C LYS A 238 -18.64 -0.43 -8.67
N LEU A 239 -18.88 -0.25 -7.37
CA LEU A 239 -17.84 -0.13 -6.36
C LEU A 239 -17.01 -1.43 -6.23
N HIS A 240 -17.69 -2.58 -6.09
CA HIS A 240 -17.03 -3.90 -6.03
C HIS A 240 -16.20 -4.19 -7.28
N PHE A 241 -16.76 -3.91 -8.45
CA PHE A 241 -16.07 -4.08 -9.73
C PHE A 241 -14.82 -3.20 -9.81
N GLN A 242 -14.92 -1.93 -9.40
CA GLN A 242 -13.78 -1.02 -9.47
C GLN A 242 -12.66 -1.40 -8.49
N LEU A 243 -13.00 -1.89 -7.29
CA LEU A 243 -11.99 -2.40 -6.35
C LEU A 243 -11.30 -3.67 -6.87
N LEU A 244 -12.04 -4.54 -7.57
CA LEU A 244 -11.47 -5.70 -8.27
C LEU A 244 -10.45 -5.27 -9.34
N LEU A 245 -10.75 -4.25 -10.15
CA LEU A 245 -9.80 -3.74 -11.15
C LEU A 245 -8.53 -3.18 -10.50
N LEU A 246 -8.67 -2.43 -9.40
CA LEU A 246 -7.54 -1.93 -8.63
C LEU A 246 -6.68 -3.08 -8.08
N PHE A 247 -7.31 -4.11 -7.52
CA PHE A 247 -6.62 -5.32 -7.06
C PHE A 247 -5.91 -6.06 -8.21
N GLN A 248 -6.52 -6.14 -9.39
CA GLN A 248 -5.91 -6.74 -10.58
C GLN A 248 -4.68 -5.97 -11.06
N ALA A 249 -4.74 -4.64 -11.10
CA ALA A 249 -3.58 -3.82 -11.43
C ALA A 249 -2.44 -4.04 -10.41
N TYR A 250 -2.75 -4.18 -9.12
CA TYR A 250 -1.75 -4.54 -8.12
C TYR A 250 -1.19 -5.96 -8.31
N CYS A 251 -2.01 -6.94 -8.66
CA CYS A 251 -1.54 -8.29 -8.99
C CYS A 251 -0.55 -8.27 -10.18
N LYS A 252 -0.83 -7.47 -11.22
CA LYS A 252 0.10 -7.27 -12.34
C LYS A 252 1.41 -6.64 -11.86
N LEU A 253 1.34 -5.69 -10.93
CA LEU A 253 2.50 -5.03 -10.36
C LEU A 253 3.42 -6.02 -9.62
N ILE A 254 2.85 -6.86 -8.76
CA ILE A 254 3.58 -7.91 -8.05
C ILE A 254 4.20 -8.92 -9.03
N SER A 255 3.46 -9.30 -10.09
CA SER A 255 3.96 -10.23 -11.10
C SER A 255 5.22 -9.73 -11.83
N ARG A 256 5.39 -8.40 -11.94
CA ARG A 256 6.61 -7.79 -12.50
C ARG A 256 7.81 -8.00 -11.59
N VAL A 257 7.63 -7.91 -10.28
CA VAL A 257 8.67 -8.22 -9.28
C VAL A 257 9.03 -9.70 -9.28
N ASP A 258 8.03 -10.58 -9.39
CA ASP A 258 8.26 -12.03 -9.50
C ASP A 258 9.03 -12.43 -10.77
N THR A 259 8.98 -11.61 -11.81
CA THR A 259 9.79 -11.82 -13.02
C THR A 259 11.27 -11.56 -12.74
N ILE A 260 11.58 -10.47 -12.04
CA ILE A 260 12.95 -10.08 -11.67
C ILE A 260 13.57 -11.06 -10.66
N LYS A 261 12.74 -11.60 -9.76
CA LYS A 261 13.13 -12.67 -8.82
C LYS A 261 13.80 -13.88 -9.50
N ARG A 262 13.58 -14.08 -10.80
CA ARG A 262 14.11 -15.21 -11.58
C ARG A 262 15.35 -14.84 -12.39
N GLU A 263 15.80 -13.59 -12.35
CA GLU A 263 17.03 -13.17 -13.01
C GLU A 263 18.26 -13.73 -12.28
N ALA A 264 19.26 -14.20 -13.03
CA ALA A 264 20.43 -14.88 -12.47
C ALA A 264 21.32 -13.98 -11.61
N GLU A 265 21.23 -12.66 -11.79
CA GLU A 265 21.98 -11.64 -11.05
C GLU A 265 21.29 -11.24 -9.74
N VAL A 266 20.08 -11.77 -9.48
CA VAL A 266 19.28 -11.42 -8.30
C VAL A 266 19.28 -12.55 -7.27
N THR A 267 19.76 -12.23 -6.08
CA THR A 267 19.68 -13.07 -4.88
C THR A 267 18.29 -12.95 -4.25
N ASN A 268 17.53 -14.03 -4.33
CA ASN A 268 16.18 -14.10 -3.78
C ASN A 268 16.18 -14.59 -2.32
N MET A 269 15.86 -13.69 -1.38
CA MET A 269 15.78 -13.95 0.06
C MET A 269 14.36 -14.22 0.57
N SER A 270 13.39 -14.42 -0.33
CA SER A 270 11.96 -14.56 0.03
C SER A 270 11.67 -15.75 0.96
N GLU A 271 12.40 -16.85 0.84
CA GLU A 271 12.18 -18.04 1.66
C GLU A 271 12.70 -17.84 3.08
N GLU A 272 13.93 -17.33 3.22
CA GLU A 272 14.54 -17.01 4.51
C GLU A 272 13.69 -16.02 5.31
N LEU A 273 13.22 -14.94 4.66
CA LEU A 273 12.37 -13.97 5.32
C LEU A 273 10.95 -14.46 5.59
N ALA A 274 10.41 -15.39 4.79
CA ALA A 274 9.13 -16.01 5.09
C ALA A 274 9.20 -16.92 6.33
N ILE A 275 10.32 -17.63 6.52
CA ILE A 275 10.56 -18.39 7.76
C ILE A 275 10.64 -17.43 8.95
N LEU A 276 11.41 -16.35 8.82
CA LEU A 276 11.52 -15.33 9.86
C LEU A 276 10.16 -14.69 10.20
N GLU A 277 9.36 -14.32 9.19
CA GLU A 277 8.01 -13.79 9.37
C GLU A 277 7.12 -14.79 10.14
N SER A 278 7.15 -16.07 9.76
CA SER A 278 6.36 -17.10 10.43
C SER A 278 6.77 -17.27 11.90
N CYS A 279 8.08 -17.26 12.19
CA CYS A 279 8.58 -17.35 13.56
C CYS A 279 8.18 -16.14 14.41
N LEU A 280 8.30 -14.93 13.84
CA LEU A 280 7.89 -13.68 14.50
C LEU A 280 6.39 -13.65 14.78
N LYS A 281 5.53 -14.02 13.81
CA LYS A 281 4.08 -14.09 14.02
C LYS A 281 3.69 -15.13 15.06
N GLN A 282 4.36 -16.28 15.08
CA GLN A 282 4.13 -17.30 16.10
C GLN A 282 4.48 -16.77 17.50
N ALA A 283 5.63 -16.11 17.64
CA ALA A 283 6.03 -15.48 18.88
C ALA A 283 5.04 -14.39 19.31
N GLU A 284 4.60 -13.52 18.40
CA GLU A 284 3.62 -12.47 18.70
C GLU A 284 2.28 -13.03 19.21
N SER A 285 1.80 -14.13 18.62
CA SER A 285 0.56 -14.79 19.06
C SER A 285 0.69 -15.57 20.38
N GLY A 286 1.91 -15.94 20.77
CA GLY A 286 2.20 -16.69 21.99
C GLY A 286 2.49 -15.83 23.21
N VAL A 287 2.62 -14.51 23.05
CA VAL A 287 2.82 -13.54 24.14
C VAL A 287 1.45 -13.22 24.75
N ASP A 288 0.90 -14.18 25.48
CA ASP A 288 -0.20 -13.97 26.41
C ASP A 288 0.40 -13.98 27.82
N GLY A 289 0.82 -12.80 28.30
CA GLY A 289 1.09 -12.57 29.73
C GLY A 289 2.53 -12.69 30.25
N GLN A 290 3.54 -12.12 29.57
CA GLN A 290 4.81 -11.81 30.25
C GLN A 290 5.15 -10.33 30.11
N GLU A 291 4.67 -9.56 31.09
CA GLU A 291 5.12 -8.20 31.36
C GLU A 291 6.53 -8.21 31.95
N ASP A 292 7.26 -7.15 31.59
CA ASP A 292 8.42 -6.61 32.28
C ASP A 292 9.76 -7.36 32.16
N VAL A 293 10.42 -7.19 31.01
CA VAL A 293 11.89 -7.09 31.03
C VAL A 293 12.20 -5.62 31.28
N GLY A 294 12.58 -5.36 32.53
CA GLY A 294 12.78 -4.03 33.09
C GLY A 294 13.66 -3.12 32.25
N VAL A 295 13.19 -1.88 32.11
CA VAL A 295 13.96 -0.73 31.64
C VAL A 295 15.14 -0.54 32.59
N SER A 296 16.34 -0.94 32.18
CA SER A 296 17.58 -0.59 32.87
C SER A 296 18.74 -0.60 31.88
N ASP A 297 18.72 0.36 30.94
CA ASP A 297 19.90 1.09 30.36
C ASP A 297 19.54 1.92 29.11
N ALA A 298 18.32 1.79 28.58
CA ALA A 298 17.97 2.24 27.22
C ALA A 298 17.97 3.77 26.98
N SER A 299 18.08 4.60 28.02
CA SER A 299 18.06 6.06 27.90
C SER A 299 19.38 6.68 27.40
N GLN A 300 20.48 5.89 27.34
CA GLN A 300 21.79 6.35 26.85
C GLN A 300 22.26 5.67 25.56
N THR A 301 21.52 4.68 25.05
CA THR A 301 21.87 3.97 23.81
C THR A 301 21.53 4.79 22.58
N SER A 302 22.49 4.90 21.63
CA SER A 302 22.22 5.48 20.31
C SER A 302 21.29 4.59 19.49
N THR A 303 20.60 5.17 18.50
CA THR A 303 19.76 4.43 17.54
C THR A 303 20.54 3.28 16.89
N GLU A 304 21.82 3.48 16.57
CA GLU A 304 22.69 2.45 15.98
C GLU A 304 22.89 1.24 16.90
N THR A 305 23.18 1.49 18.18
CA THR A 305 23.35 0.43 19.17
C THR A 305 22.04 -0.34 19.41
N ALA A 306 20.91 0.36 19.40
CA ALA A 306 19.59 -0.27 19.50
C ALA A 306 19.30 -1.20 18.32
N ILE A 307 19.58 -0.77 17.09
CA ILE A 307 19.46 -1.61 15.89
C ILE A 307 20.38 -2.83 15.99
N GLN A 308 21.63 -2.64 16.40
CA GLN A 308 22.62 -3.72 16.49
C GLN A 308 22.20 -4.78 17.53
N SER A 309 21.74 -4.34 18.71
CA SER A 309 21.18 -5.21 19.73
C SER A 309 19.98 -6.00 19.18
N LEU A 310 19.08 -5.33 18.44
CA LEU A 310 17.91 -5.98 17.85
C LEU A 310 18.29 -7.07 16.84
N ILE A 311 19.30 -6.82 16.02
CA ILE A 311 19.81 -7.78 15.03
C ILE A 311 20.45 -8.98 15.73
N GLU A 312 21.18 -8.76 16.82
CA GLU A 312 21.75 -9.84 17.63
C GLU A 312 20.66 -10.72 18.23
N THR A 313 19.60 -10.12 18.77
CA THR A 313 18.42 -10.84 19.28
C THR A 313 17.75 -11.68 18.17
N LEU A 314 17.57 -11.11 16.98
CA LEU A 314 17.03 -11.82 15.81
C LEU A 314 17.93 -12.99 15.37
N ARG A 315 19.26 -12.79 15.38
CA ARG A 315 20.23 -13.85 15.05
C ARG A 315 20.26 -14.96 16.10
N ALA A 316 20.07 -14.62 17.38
CA ALA A 316 19.91 -15.56 18.48
C ALA A 316 18.58 -16.33 18.44
N ARG A 317 17.66 -15.98 17.52
CA ARG A 317 16.32 -16.56 17.38
C ARG A 317 15.42 -16.31 18.60
N ASP A 318 15.70 -15.27 19.38
CA ASP A 318 14.82 -14.84 20.47
C ASP A 318 13.78 -13.83 19.94
N PHE A 319 12.78 -14.37 19.25
CA PHE A 319 11.77 -13.58 18.56
C PHE A 319 10.85 -12.79 19.51
N GLY A 320 10.58 -13.32 20.70
CA GLY A 320 9.79 -12.64 21.73
C GLY A 320 10.49 -11.38 22.22
N SER A 321 11.76 -11.49 22.58
CA SER A 321 12.56 -10.33 22.99
C SER A 321 12.72 -9.31 21.86
N ALA A 322 12.90 -9.73 20.61
CA ALA A 322 13.00 -8.82 19.47
C ALA A 322 11.71 -8.00 19.27
N LEU A 323 10.54 -8.62 19.43
CA LEU A 323 9.24 -7.94 19.35
C LEU A 323 9.07 -6.93 20.50
N THR A 324 9.45 -7.31 21.72
CA THR A 324 9.42 -6.41 22.88
C THR A 324 10.37 -5.23 22.68
N GLN A 325 11.61 -5.48 22.24
CA GLN A 325 12.61 -4.45 21.94
C GLN A 325 12.09 -3.43 20.93
N VAL A 326 11.49 -3.85 19.81
CA VAL A 326 10.91 -2.91 18.84
C VAL A 326 9.80 -2.08 19.46
N LYS A 327 8.90 -2.69 20.24
CA LYS A 327 7.82 -1.95 20.93
C LYS A 327 8.39 -0.92 21.91
N THR A 328 9.43 -1.26 22.65
CA THR A 328 10.12 -0.34 23.55
C THR A 328 10.84 0.78 22.78
N PHE A 329 11.52 0.46 21.69
CA PHE A 329 12.25 1.45 20.88
C PHE A 329 11.31 2.46 20.20
N ARG A 330 10.08 2.06 19.84
CA ARG A 330 9.06 2.99 19.35
C ARG A 330 8.68 4.06 20.38
N SER A 331 8.68 3.72 21.67
CA SER A 331 8.42 4.68 22.74
C SER A 331 9.60 5.65 22.98
N LEU A 332 10.83 5.22 22.68
CA LEU A 332 12.04 6.03 22.81
C LEU A 332 12.27 6.94 21.60
N TRP A 333 11.96 6.44 20.39
CA TRP A 333 12.11 7.15 19.11
C TRP A 333 10.81 7.06 18.30
N PRO A 334 9.78 7.86 18.66
CA PRO A 334 8.49 7.81 17.99
C PRO A 334 8.60 8.30 16.54
N ASN A 335 7.98 7.56 15.61
CA ASN A 335 8.00 7.83 14.16
C ASN A 335 9.40 7.79 13.51
N ASP A 336 10.37 7.19 14.18
CA ASP A 336 11.70 6.91 13.61
C ASP A 336 11.68 5.55 12.88
N ILE A 337 12.85 4.96 12.58
CA ILE A 337 13.04 3.67 11.89
C ILE A 337 12.25 2.50 12.50
N PHE A 338 11.86 2.58 13.77
CA PHE A 338 11.10 1.54 14.46
C PHE A 338 9.59 1.64 14.21
N GLY A 339 9.13 2.73 13.58
CA GLY A 339 7.72 3.01 13.28
C GLY A 339 6.95 3.62 14.45
N ASN A 340 5.63 3.66 14.30
CA ASN A 340 4.67 4.08 15.33
C ASN A 340 3.98 2.87 15.98
N GLU A 341 3.13 3.11 16.98
CA GLU A 341 2.39 2.06 17.69
C GLU A 341 1.42 1.28 16.80
N SER A 342 0.89 1.91 15.74
CA SER A 342 -0.05 1.27 14.81
C SER A 342 0.64 0.46 13.71
N ASP A 343 1.95 0.61 13.54
CA ASP A 343 2.72 -0.12 12.54
C ASP A 343 2.96 -1.58 12.96
N ASP A 344 2.98 -2.46 11.98
CA ASP A 344 3.22 -3.89 12.18
C ASP A 344 4.69 -4.14 12.61
N ALA A 345 4.88 -4.61 13.85
CA ALA A 345 6.21 -4.84 14.43
C ALA A 345 6.99 -5.93 13.68
N VAL A 346 6.29 -6.95 13.16
CA VAL A 346 6.91 -8.00 12.35
C VAL A 346 7.47 -7.38 11.07
N GLN A 347 6.74 -6.50 10.41
CA GLN A 347 7.23 -5.83 9.19
C GLN A 347 8.44 -4.93 9.47
N THR A 348 8.42 -4.16 10.56
CA THR A 348 9.59 -3.37 10.97
C THR A 348 10.83 -4.26 11.13
N LEU A 349 10.69 -5.39 11.83
CA LEU A 349 11.80 -6.34 12.04
C LEU A 349 12.32 -6.95 10.74
N LEU A 350 11.43 -7.34 9.83
CA LEU A 350 11.81 -7.88 8.53
C LEU A 350 12.58 -6.86 7.69
N HIS A 351 12.16 -5.59 7.70
CA HIS A 351 12.87 -4.51 7.00
C HIS A 351 14.28 -4.29 7.58
N ILE A 352 14.42 -4.22 8.91
CA ILE A 352 15.72 -4.05 9.57
C ILE A 352 16.65 -5.24 9.25
N TYR A 353 16.13 -6.46 9.38
CA TYR A 353 16.89 -7.68 9.12
C TYR A 353 17.34 -7.77 7.66
N PHE A 354 16.44 -7.54 6.71
CA PHE A 354 16.74 -7.56 5.29
C PHE A 354 17.87 -6.57 4.96
N ARG A 355 17.74 -5.31 5.41
CA ARG A 355 18.74 -4.28 5.13
C ARG A 355 20.11 -4.60 5.71
N GLN A 356 20.16 -5.21 6.89
CA GLN A 356 21.43 -5.67 7.43
C GLN A 356 22.06 -6.78 6.59
N GLN A 357 21.26 -7.74 6.13
CA GLN A 357 21.79 -8.85 5.33
C GLN A 357 22.27 -8.41 3.95
N THR A 358 21.61 -7.42 3.36
CA THR A 358 21.96 -6.90 2.03
C THR A 358 22.97 -5.76 2.09
N LEU A 359 23.56 -5.46 3.26
CA LEU A 359 24.47 -4.33 3.39
C LEU A 359 25.72 -4.55 2.52
N GLY A 360 25.97 -3.62 1.59
CA GLY A 360 27.10 -3.70 0.67
C GLY A 360 26.94 -4.75 -0.43
N GLN A 361 25.75 -5.35 -0.57
CA GLN A 361 25.39 -6.25 -1.65
C GLN A 361 24.31 -5.61 -2.51
N THR A 362 24.41 -5.79 -3.82
CA THR A 362 23.40 -5.36 -4.79
C THR A 362 22.78 -6.60 -5.42
N GLY A 363 21.57 -6.46 -5.95
CA GLY A 363 20.83 -7.58 -6.53
C GLY A 363 20.07 -8.39 -5.49
N CYS A 364 19.62 -7.83 -4.36
CA CYS A 364 18.87 -8.58 -3.36
C CYS A 364 17.38 -8.24 -3.38
N LEU A 365 16.51 -9.25 -3.31
CA LEU A 365 15.06 -9.09 -3.34
C LEU A 365 14.39 -10.09 -2.38
N ALA A 366 13.30 -9.66 -1.74
CA ALA A 366 12.38 -10.57 -1.08
C ALA A 366 10.92 -10.19 -1.26
N VAL A 367 10.06 -11.21 -1.43
CA VAL A 367 8.60 -11.10 -1.45
C VAL A 367 8.03 -12.06 -0.42
N VAL A 368 7.41 -11.50 0.62
CA VAL A 368 6.96 -12.22 1.83
C VAL A 368 5.48 -11.96 2.05
N GLY A 369 4.71 -12.95 2.50
CA GLY A 369 3.29 -12.76 2.80
C GLY A 369 2.41 -14.01 2.57
N PRO A 370 1.17 -13.99 3.10
CA PRO A 370 0.32 -15.17 3.22
C PRO A 370 -0.24 -15.69 1.90
N SER A 371 -0.30 -14.87 0.85
CA SER A 371 -0.76 -15.27 -0.48
C SER A 371 0.31 -14.96 -1.52
N ARG A 372 1.27 -15.88 -1.69
CA ARG A 372 2.24 -15.82 -2.80
C ARG A 372 1.57 -15.88 -4.18
N ASP A 373 0.35 -16.41 -4.24
CA ASP A 373 -0.44 -16.49 -5.46
C ASP A 373 -1.79 -15.76 -5.30
N LEU A 374 -1.84 -14.50 -5.74
CA LEU A 374 -3.06 -13.68 -5.73
C LEU A 374 -4.07 -14.11 -6.82
N SER A 375 -3.71 -15.02 -7.72
CA SER A 375 -4.56 -15.42 -8.86
C SER A 375 -5.84 -16.12 -8.42
N GLN A 376 -5.79 -16.93 -7.34
CA GLN A 376 -6.96 -17.62 -6.82
C GLN A 376 -8.01 -16.63 -6.27
N ALA A 377 -7.56 -15.64 -5.48
CA ALA A 377 -8.44 -14.59 -4.97
C ALA A 377 -9.03 -13.76 -6.12
N ASN A 378 -8.19 -13.39 -7.10
CA ASN A 378 -8.64 -12.66 -8.28
C ASN A 378 -9.70 -13.43 -9.09
N GLY A 379 -9.46 -14.71 -9.37
CA GLY A 379 -10.40 -15.56 -10.10
C GLY A 379 -11.75 -15.70 -9.37
N ARG A 380 -11.70 -15.88 -8.04
CA ARG A 380 -12.92 -15.96 -7.23
C ARG A 380 -13.70 -14.64 -7.20
N LEU A 381 -13.02 -13.51 -7.09
CA LEU A 381 -13.65 -12.19 -7.14
C LEU A 381 -14.30 -11.92 -8.50
N MET A 382 -13.65 -12.33 -9.59
CA MET A 382 -14.20 -12.21 -10.94
C MET A 382 -15.48 -13.04 -11.12
N GLU A 383 -15.48 -14.27 -10.62
CA GLU A 383 -16.66 -15.14 -10.63
C GLU A 383 -17.83 -14.53 -9.84
N LEU A 384 -17.57 -14.08 -8.61
CA LEU A 384 -18.60 -13.43 -7.77
C LEU A 384 -19.12 -12.14 -8.41
N ASN A 385 -18.24 -11.35 -9.03
CA ASN A 385 -18.64 -10.14 -9.74
C ASN A 385 -19.60 -10.46 -10.91
N LEU A 386 -19.31 -11.51 -11.68
CA LEU A 386 -20.19 -11.96 -12.76
C LEU A 386 -21.56 -12.42 -12.22
N GLN A 387 -21.58 -13.22 -11.15
CA GLN A 387 -22.81 -13.68 -10.51
C GLN A 387 -23.68 -12.51 -10.01
N ILE A 388 -23.07 -11.51 -9.39
CA ILE A 388 -23.78 -10.29 -8.94
C ILE A 388 -24.36 -9.55 -10.15
N ARG A 389 -23.59 -9.40 -11.23
CA ARG A 389 -24.05 -8.73 -12.46
C ARG A 389 -25.28 -9.41 -13.06
N GLU A 390 -25.27 -10.73 -13.11
CA GLU A 390 -26.39 -11.54 -13.61
C GLU A 390 -27.62 -11.40 -12.73
N ALA A 391 -27.46 -11.51 -11.41
CA ALA A 391 -28.54 -11.31 -10.44
C ALA A 391 -29.16 -9.91 -10.56
N LEU A 392 -28.32 -8.88 -10.75
CA LEU A 392 -28.76 -7.50 -10.94
C LEU A 392 -29.58 -7.33 -12.22
N SER A 393 -29.15 -7.96 -13.32
CA SER A 393 -29.88 -7.96 -14.59
C SER A 393 -31.26 -8.62 -14.45
N GLN A 394 -31.33 -9.77 -13.80
CA GLN A 394 -32.59 -10.49 -13.56
C GLN A 394 -33.54 -9.67 -12.67
N ALA A 395 -33.03 -9.07 -11.59
CA ALA A 395 -33.84 -8.27 -10.68
C ALA A 395 -34.38 -6.98 -11.33
N CYS A 396 -33.69 -6.45 -12.34
CA CYS A 396 -34.18 -5.32 -13.15
C CYS A 396 -35.26 -5.71 -14.18
N GLN A 397 -35.33 -6.99 -14.57
CA GLN A 397 -36.27 -7.51 -15.57
C GLN A 397 -37.54 -8.12 -14.96
N ALA A 398 -37.55 -8.39 -13.66
CA ALA A 398 -38.72 -8.93 -12.97
C ALA A 398 -39.92 -7.95 -13.06
N PRO A 399 -41.09 -8.39 -13.55
CA PRO A 399 -42.27 -7.52 -13.61
C PRO A 399 -42.64 -7.03 -12.21
N GLN A 400 -43.03 -5.77 -12.10
CA GLN A 400 -43.77 -5.30 -10.93
C GLN A 400 -45.06 -6.11 -10.88
N THR A 401 -45.13 -7.13 -10.02
CA THR A 401 -46.43 -7.73 -9.66
C THR A 401 -47.20 -6.65 -8.92
N THR A 402 -47.92 -5.83 -9.68
CA THR A 402 -49.10 -5.11 -9.23
C THR A 402 -50.01 -6.18 -8.63
N VAL A 403 -50.11 -6.18 -7.31
CA VAL A 403 -51.23 -6.83 -6.64
C VAL A 403 -52.45 -6.05 -7.09
N VAL A 404 -53.06 -6.47 -8.19
CA VAL A 404 -54.43 -6.08 -8.51
C VAL A 404 -55.25 -6.68 -7.40
N SER A 405 -55.65 -5.83 -6.45
CA SER A 405 -56.67 -6.16 -5.47
C SER A 405 -57.96 -6.40 -6.25
N THR A 406 -58.18 -7.62 -6.73
CA THR A 406 -59.50 -8.08 -7.11
C THR A 406 -60.26 -8.27 -5.81
N GLY A 407 -61.14 -7.31 -5.52
CA GLY A 407 -61.95 -7.32 -4.31
C GLY A 407 -62.86 -8.54 -4.22
N LEU A 408 -63.24 -8.82 -2.99
CA LEU A 408 -64.59 -9.23 -2.58
C LEU A 408 -64.89 -8.56 -1.26
#